data_AF-A0A2R8C1P0-F1
#
_entry.id   AF-A0A2R8C1P0-F1
#
_cell.length_a   1.000
_cell.length_b   1.000
_cell.length_c   1.000
_cell.angle_alpha   90.00
_cell.angle_beta   90.00
_cell.angle_gamma   90.00
#
_symmetry.space_group_name_H-M   'P 1'
#
loop_
_entity.id
_entity.type
_entity.pdbx_description
1 polymer ?
#
loop_
_entity_poly.entity_id
_entity_poly.type
_entity_poly.pdbx_seq_one_letter_code
_entity_poly.pdbx_strand_id
1 'polypeptide(L)'
;MKKVALTAYPKEDHRAALEAVQSDAVSIMDMVKLAGRRALAQFEPKAEFKAAPDVERMGSTHRYTTTKHVSQPVLEKLHESMNPLGLKSDNEMLRGQFEPLFWSELDSIIENVKKRKMK
;
A
#
# COMPACT_ATOMS: atom_id res chain seq x y z
N MET A 1 -20.77 -8.09 1.97
CA MET A 1 -19.38 -7.56 1.84
C MET A 1 -19.10 -6.65 3.02
N LYS A 2 -17.88 -6.64 3.55
CA LYS A 2 -17.45 -5.79 4.67
C LYS A 2 -16.53 -4.69 4.15
N LYS A 3 -16.66 -3.49 4.69
CA LYS A 3 -15.77 -2.36 4.38
C LYS A 3 -14.51 -2.48 5.25
N VAL A 4 -13.36 -2.67 4.61
CA VAL A 4 -12.07 -2.83 5.27
C VAL A 4 -11.21 -1.61 5.01
N ALA A 5 -10.61 -1.06 6.07
CA ALA A 5 -9.60 -0.02 5.94
C ALA A 5 -8.29 -0.65 5.41
N LEU A 6 -7.72 -0.07 4.37
CA LEU A 6 -6.42 -0.44 3.83
C LEU A 6 -5.44 0.67 4.12
N THR A 7 -4.28 0.31 4.64
CA THR A 7 -3.20 1.26 4.92
C THR A 7 -1.89 0.76 4.31
N ALA A 8 -1.17 1.66 3.65
CA ALA A 8 0.16 1.41 3.13
C ALA A 8 1.07 2.60 3.44
N TYR A 9 2.36 2.29 3.57
CA TYR A 9 3.42 3.25 3.81
C TYR A 9 4.51 3.03 2.76
N PRO A 10 5.14 4.08 2.24
CA PRO A 10 6.40 3.91 1.51
C PRO A 10 7.42 3.17 2.39
N LYS A 11 8.30 2.40 1.76
CA LYS A 11 9.49 1.86 2.43
C LYS A 11 10.48 2.98 2.70
N GLU A 12 11.33 2.80 3.71
CA GLU A 12 12.38 3.76 4.02
C GLU A 12 13.38 3.92 2.86
N ASP A 13 13.62 2.85 2.08
CA ASP A 13 14.46 2.88 0.88
C ASP A 13 13.91 3.78 -0.25
N HIS A 14 12.62 4.11 -0.25
CA HIS A 14 12.04 5.07 -1.21
C HIS A 14 12.37 6.53 -0.87
N ARG A 15 12.77 6.84 0.37
CA ARG A 15 12.90 8.22 0.88
C ARG A 15 13.78 9.08 -0.02
N ALA A 16 15.01 8.65 -0.27
CA ALA A 16 15.97 9.41 -1.06
C ALA A 16 15.46 9.67 -2.49
N ALA A 17 14.78 8.68 -3.09
CA ALA A 17 14.24 8.81 -4.44
C ALA A 17 13.05 9.78 -4.48
N LEU A 18 12.16 9.73 -3.49
CA LEU A 18 11.03 10.65 -3.34
C LEU A 18 11.49 12.09 -3.09
N GLU A 19 12.47 12.27 -2.20
CA GLU A 19 13.07 13.57 -1.88
C GLU A 19 13.79 14.19 -3.08
N ALA A 20 14.44 13.38 -3.92
CA ALA A 20 15.08 13.87 -5.15
C ALA A 20 14.07 14.34 -6.21
N VAL A 21 12.89 13.72 -6.29
CA VAL A 21 11.89 14.04 -7.32
C VAL A 21 10.81 15.03 -6.86
N GLN A 22 10.69 15.33 -5.57
CA GLN A 22 9.73 16.32 -5.09
C GLN A 22 10.02 17.74 -5.62
N SER A 23 9.00 18.59 -5.65
CA SER A 23 9.07 20.03 -5.94
C SER A 23 7.80 20.73 -5.48
N ASP A 24 7.72 22.05 -5.63
CA ASP A 24 6.52 22.83 -5.34
C ASP A 24 5.28 22.38 -6.15
N ALA A 25 5.50 21.78 -7.32
CA ALA A 25 4.44 21.27 -8.18
C ALA A 25 4.04 19.81 -7.90
N VAL A 26 4.90 19.02 -7.25
CA VAL A 26 4.66 17.59 -6.97
C VAL A 26 5.23 17.25 -5.60
N SER A 27 4.35 17.11 -4.60
CA SER A 27 4.75 16.70 -3.26
C SER A 27 4.92 15.17 -3.14
N ILE A 28 5.70 14.72 -2.14
CA ILE A 28 5.79 13.29 -1.77
C ILE A 28 4.39 12.71 -1.51
N MET A 29 3.54 13.46 -0.80
CA MET A 29 2.19 13.01 -0.48
C MET A 29 1.30 12.84 -1.70
N ASP A 30 1.45 13.66 -2.75
CA ASP A 30 0.68 13.50 -3.97
C ASP A 30 1.07 12.24 -4.74
N MET A 31 2.38 11.93 -4.77
CA MET A 31 2.88 10.67 -5.34
C MET A 31 2.37 9.46 -4.55
N VAL A 32 2.41 9.51 -3.22
CA VAL A 32 1.85 8.46 -2.35
C VAL A 32 0.35 8.27 -2.57
N LYS A 33 -0.43 9.35 -2.63
CA LYS A 33 -1.88 9.27 -2.90
C LYS A 33 -2.17 8.73 -4.30
N LEU A 34 -1.36 9.09 -5.30
CA LEU A 34 -1.51 8.56 -6.65
C LEU A 34 -1.20 7.06 -6.71
N ALA A 35 -0.10 6.62 -6.09
CA ALA A 35 0.28 5.21 -5.99
C ALA A 35 -0.83 4.39 -5.30
N GLY A 36 -1.33 4.88 -4.17
CA GLY A 36 -2.42 4.26 -3.43
C GLY A 36 -3.71 4.12 -4.23
N ARG A 37 -4.07 5.11 -5.04
CA ARG A 37 -5.25 5.05 -5.92
C ARG A 37 -5.08 4.01 -7.04
N ARG A 38 -3.90 3.97 -7.68
CA ARG A 38 -3.60 3.00 -8.74
C ARG A 38 -3.53 1.57 -8.23
N ALA A 39 -2.91 1.38 -7.06
CA ALA A 39 -2.87 0.08 -6.40
C ALA A 39 -4.28 -0.39 -6.00
N LEU A 40 -5.11 0.50 -5.45
CA LEU A 40 -6.49 0.16 -5.07
C LEU A 40 -7.35 -0.27 -6.26
N ALA A 41 -7.16 0.37 -7.42
CA ALA A 41 -7.87 0.04 -8.65
C ALA A 41 -7.55 -1.38 -9.15
N GLN A 42 -6.29 -1.82 -8.96
CA GLN A 42 -5.84 -3.16 -9.33
C GLN A 42 -6.02 -4.19 -8.20
N PHE A 43 -6.34 -3.75 -6.99
CA PHE A 43 -6.36 -4.62 -5.83
C PHE A 43 -7.60 -5.50 -5.81
N GLU A 44 -7.37 -6.80 -5.98
CA GLU A 44 -8.33 -7.88 -5.83
C GLU A 44 -7.95 -8.76 -4.62
N PRO A 45 -8.63 -8.60 -3.47
CA PRO A 45 -8.37 -9.40 -2.28
C PRO A 45 -8.56 -10.90 -2.54
N LYS A 46 -7.56 -11.71 -2.22
CA LYS A 46 -7.62 -13.17 -2.29
C LYS A 46 -7.75 -13.76 -0.90
N ALA A 47 -8.38 -14.93 -0.83
CA ALA A 47 -8.55 -15.71 0.40
C ALA A 47 -7.25 -16.40 0.88
N GLU A 48 -6.13 -16.17 0.19
CA GLU A 48 -4.82 -16.70 0.52
C GLU A 48 -4.03 -15.68 1.32
N PHE A 49 -3.59 -16.05 2.52
CA PHE A 49 -2.78 -15.15 3.34
C PHE A 49 -1.41 -14.93 2.72
N LYS A 50 -1.01 -13.65 2.64
CA LYS A 50 0.35 -13.24 2.32
C LYS A 50 0.89 -12.44 3.49
N ALA A 51 2.02 -12.89 4.04
CA ALA A 51 2.71 -12.13 5.09
C ALA A 51 3.09 -10.75 4.56
N ALA A 52 2.86 -9.72 5.38
CA ALA A 52 3.38 -8.40 5.06
C ALA A 52 4.91 -8.48 4.99
N PRO A 53 5.56 -7.95 3.95
CA PRO A 53 7.01 -7.96 3.87
C PRO A 53 7.63 -7.27 5.09
N ASP A 54 8.68 -7.90 5.62
CA ASP A 54 9.45 -7.38 6.75
C ASP A 54 10.44 -6.34 6.24
N VAL A 55 9.97 -5.10 6.15
CA VAL A 55 10.71 -3.96 5.65
C VAL A 55 10.46 -2.75 6.53
N GLU A 56 11.48 -1.91 6.67
CA GLU A 56 11.34 -0.62 7.32
C GLU A 56 10.46 0.30 6.47
N ARG A 57 9.44 0.87 7.10
CA ARG A 57 8.47 1.76 6.47
C ARG A 57 8.76 3.18 6.91
N MET A 58 8.58 4.14 6.00
CA MET A 58 8.61 5.56 6.34
C MET A 58 7.58 5.86 7.44
N GLY A 59 7.87 6.88 8.23
CA GLY A 59 6.98 7.35 9.30
C GLY A 59 5.58 7.72 8.83
N SER A 60 4.65 7.84 9.78
CA SER A 60 3.21 8.02 9.53
C SER A 60 2.83 9.30 8.78
N THR A 61 3.75 10.25 8.65
CA THR A 61 3.57 11.47 7.84
C THR A 61 3.28 11.15 6.37
N HIS A 62 3.79 10.03 5.85
CA HIS A 62 3.65 9.63 4.44
C HIS A 62 2.67 8.46 4.22
N ARG A 63 1.70 8.30 5.12
CA ARG A 63 0.73 7.19 5.08
C ARG A 63 -0.34 7.39 4.00
N TYR A 64 -0.65 6.33 3.26
CA TYR A 64 -1.88 6.22 2.47
C TYR A 64 -2.92 5.38 3.23
N THR A 65 -4.15 5.90 3.34
CA THR A 65 -5.29 5.18 3.94
C THR A 65 -6.50 5.29 3.03
N THR A 66 -7.18 4.16 2.81
CA THR A 66 -8.42 4.09 2.02
C THR A 66 -9.30 2.95 2.53
N THR A 67 -10.40 2.67 1.84
CA THR A 67 -11.31 1.58 2.18
C THR A 67 -11.68 0.76 0.95
N LYS A 68 -11.78 -0.57 1.10
CA LYS A 68 -12.20 -1.51 0.06
C LYS A 68 -13.33 -2.39 0.60
N HIS A 69 -14.31 -2.70 -0.24
CA HIS A 69 -15.29 -3.73 0.07
C HIS A 69 -14.70 -5.10 -0.22
N VAL A 70 -14.73 -5.98 0.78
CA VAL A 70 -14.19 -7.34 0.71
C VAL A 70 -15.31 -8.33 1.01
N SER A 71 -15.34 -9.46 0.32
CA SER A 71 -16.33 -10.49 0.59
C SER A 71 -16.05 -11.14 1.94
N GLN A 72 -17.12 -11.48 2.67
CA GLN A 72 -17.03 -12.15 3.96
C GLN A 72 -16.23 -13.48 3.88
N PRO A 73 -16.44 -14.35 2.87
CA PRO A 73 -15.72 -15.62 2.80
C PRO A 73 -14.22 -15.47 2.56
N VAL A 74 -13.78 -14.37 1.94
CA VAL A 74 -12.35 -14.08 1.79
C VAL A 74 -11.72 -13.75 3.14
N LEU A 75 -12.38 -12.90 3.94
CA LEU A 75 -11.88 -12.50 5.26
C LEU A 75 -11.86 -13.68 6.24
N GLU A 76 -12.90 -14.50 6.25
CA GLU A 76 -12.97 -15.69 7.11
C GLU A 76 -11.80 -16.64 6.86
N LYS A 77 -11.53 -16.98 5.59
CA LYS A 77 -10.39 -17.85 5.22
C LYS A 77 -9.03 -17.26 5.60
N LEU A 78 -8.86 -15.94 5.46
CA LEU A 78 -7.64 -15.26 5.89
C LEU A 78 -7.44 -15.39 7.42
N HIS A 79 -8.52 -15.28 8.19
CA HIS A 79 -8.46 -15.40 9.64
C HIS A 79 -8.30 -16.83 10.15
N GLU A 80 -8.97 -17.82 9.54
CA GLU A 80 -8.86 -19.24 9.89
C GLU A 80 -7.41 -19.73 9.85
N SER A 81 -6.65 -19.32 8.82
CA SER A 81 -5.28 -19.79 8.62
C SER A 81 -4.27 -19.11 9.56
N MET A 82 -4.40 -17.80 9.80
CA MET A 82 -3.30 -16.99 10.34
C MET A 82 -3.70 -16.04 11.48
N ASN A 83 -4.95 -16.15 11.97
CA ASN A 83 -5.49 -15.37 13.08
C ASN A 83 -6.38 -16.21 14.05
N PRO A 84 -5.91 -17.38 14.55
CA PRO A 84 -6.72 -18.27 15.37
C PRO A 84 -7.21 -17.64 16.68
N LEU A 85 -6.53 -16.59 17.15
CA LEU A 85 -6.88 -15.84 18.37
C LEU A 85 -7.64 -14.54 18.09
N GLY A 86 -7.93 -14.20 16.83
CA GLY A 86 -8.65 -12.98 16.48
C GLY A 86 -7.85 -11.67 16.69
N LEU A 87 -6.55 -11.74 16.96
CA LEU A 87 -5.73 -10.59 17.36
C LEU A 87 -5.39 -9.62 16.21
N LYS A 88 -5.32 -10.13 14.98
CA LYS A 88 -4.99 -9.34 13.80
C LYS A 88 -6.24 -8.79 13.13
N SER A 89 -6.20 -7.54 12.73
CA SER A 89 -7.27 -6.87 12.00
C SER A 89 -7.37 -7.31 10.53
N ASP A 90 -8.53 -7.10 9.90
CA ASP A 90 -8.71 -7.31 8.45
C ASP A 90 -7.65 -6.56 7.60
N ASN A 91 -7.24 -5.36 8.05
CA ASN A 91 -6.18 -4.59 7.39
C ASN A 91 -4.85 -5.35 7.43
N GLU A 92 -4.49 -5.94 8.57
CA GLU A 92 -3.27 -6.74 8.71
C GLU A 92 -3.33 -8.03 7.87
N MET A 93 -4.52 -8.61 7.70
CA MET A 93 -4.73 -9.77 6.82
C MET A 93 -4.55 -9.46 5.35
N LEU A 94 -4.87 -8.23 4.94
CA LEU A 94 -4.76 -7.81 3.54
C LEU A 94 -3.47 -7.06 3.23
N ARG A 95 -2.72 -6.61 4.24
CA ARG A 95 -1.52 -5.77 4.06
C ARG A 95 -0.49 -6.42 3.15
N GLY A 96 -0.18 -7.71 3.34
CA GLY A 96 0.82 -8.39 2.50
C GLY A 96 0.39 -8.62 1.06
N GLN A 97 -0.90 -8.47 0.75
CA GLN A 97 -1.39 -8.47 -0.63
C GLN A 97 -1.40 -7.05 -1.22
N PHE A 98 -1.67 -6.03 -0.41
CA PHE A 98 -1.87 -4.66 -0.87
C PHE A 98 -0.57 -3.83 -0.95
N GLU A 99 0.30 -3.89 0.07
CA GLU A 99 1.52 -3.08 0.12
C GLU A 99 2.47 -3.31 -1.07
N PRO A 100 2.70 -4.55 -1.56
CA PRO A 100 3.54 -4.76 -2.73
C PRO A 100 3.01 -4.07 -4.00
N LEU A 101 1.69 -4.05 -4.21
CA LEU A 101 1.08 -3.32 -5.33
C LEU A 101 1.29 -1.81 -5.18
N PHE A 102 1.12 -1.30 -3.96
CA PHE A 102 1.37 0.09 -3.65
C PHE A 102 2.83 0.51 -3.91
N TRP A 103 3.81 -0.31 -3.51
CA TRP A 103 5.22 -0.01 -3.74
C TRP A 103 5.57 -0.03 -5.23
N SER A 104 5.10 -1.04 -5.97
CA SER A 104 5.30 -1.10 -7.42
C SER A 104 4.78 0.15 -8.15
N GLU A 105 3.58 0.62 -7.76
CA GLU A 105 3.03 1.86 -8.32
C GLU A 105 3.81 3.10 -7.91
N LEU A 106 4.32 3.15 -6.67
CA LEU A 106 5.12 4.26 -6.20
C LEU A 106 6.45 4.35 -6.94
N ASP A 107 7.14 3.23 -7.13
CA ASP A 107 8.38 3.13 -7.91
C ASP A 107 8.15 3.62 -9.36
N SER A 108 7.07 3.14 -10.00
CA SER A 108 6.69 3.59 -11.34
C SER A 108 6.44 5.10 -11.41
N ILE A 109 5.80 5.68 -10.40
CA ILE A 109 5.55 7.13 -10.35
C ILE A 109 6.86 7.90 -10.17
N ILE A 110 7.74 7.48 -9.26
CA ILE A 110 9.05 8.11 -9.02
C ILE A 110 9.85 8.14 -10.33
N GLU A 111 9.94 7.01 -11.04
CA GLU A 111 10.64 6.93 -12.32
C GLU A 111 10.04 7.88 -13.38
N ASN A 112 8.71 7.94 -13.46
CA ASN A 112 8.03 8.81 -14.41
C ASN A 112 8.26 10.29 -14.12
N VAL A 113 8.26 10.70 -12.85
CA VAL A 113 8.57 12.09 -12.46
C VAL A 113 10.04 12.40 -12.75
N LYS A 114 10.96 11.49 -12.42
CA LYS A 114 12.39 11.63 -12.72
C LYS A 114 12.63 11.84 -14.22
N LYS A 115 12.01 11.03 -15.09
CA LYS A 115 12.10 11.16 -16.55
C LYS A 115 11.58 12.49 -17.07
N ARG A 116 10.55 13.07 -16.44
CA ARG A 116 9.98 14.38 -16.82
C ARG A 116 10.84 15.55 -16.38
N LYS A 117 11.58 15.44 -15.28
CA LYS A 117 12.52 16.49 -14.82
C LYS A 117 13.81 16.56 -15.66
N MET A 118 14.19 15.47 -16.32
CA MET A 118 15.39 15.39 -17.17
C MET A 118 15.15 15.85 -18.62
N LYS A 119 13.91 16.21 -18.97
CA LYS A 119 13.54 16.79 -20.26
C LYS A 119 13.40 18.29 -20.13
#